data_AF-A0A7X5BUH8-F1
#
_entry.id   AF-A0A7X5BUH8-F1
#
_cell.length_a   1.000
_cell.length_b   1.000
_cell.length_c   1.000
_cell.angle_alpha   90.00
_cell.angle_beta   90.00
_cell.angle_gamma   90.00
#
_symmetry.space_group_name_H-M   'P 1'
#
loop_
_entity.id
_entity.type
_entity.pdbx_description
1 polymer ?
#
loop_
_entity_poly.entity_id
_entity_poly.type
_entity_poly.pdbx_seq_one_letter_code
_entity_poly.pdbx_strand_id
1 'polypeptide(L)'
;MRAALNGSKRKGTGLELSRWTSAPPRREVPALLAAYAEMPWLGTIVDTVGDAFAGVTWRAFQRRDPTTRKALVDVSLRRACGDERRGRLKALVDVAGAVELPDHPLLRLLADPNDYMTGRDFAKLFCTHYDLTGEFFAVVEELAG
;
A
#
# COMPACT_ATOMS: atom_id res chain seq x y z
N MET A 1 -34.91 -2.50 12.73
CA MET A 1 -34.48 -1.08 12.67
C MET A 1 -33.25 -0.98 11.77
N ARG A 2 -33.41 -0.51 10.53
CA ARG A 2 -32.34 -0.28 9.57
C ARG A 2 -31.78 1.13 9.81
N ALA A 3 -30.54 1.23 10.26
CA ALA A 3 -29.85 2.52 10.35
C ALA A 3 -29.40 2.93 8.94
N ALA A 4 -29.94 4.04 8.46
CA ALA A 4 -29.62 4.64 7.18
C ALA A 4 -28.16 5.11 7.17
N LEU A 5 -27.32 4.43 6.39
CA LEU A 5 -26.03 4.94 5.95
C LEU A 5 -26.28 5.96 4.84
N ASN A 6 -26.77 7.15 5.20
CA ASN A 6 -26.79 8.32 4.32
C ASN A 6 -25.38 8.93 4.27
N GLY A 7 -24.44 8.19 3.69
CA GLY A 7 -23.19 8.75 3.20
C GLY A 7 -23.45 9.34 1.82
N SER A 8 -23.41 10.67 1.71
CA SER A 8 -23.41 11.36 0.41
C SER A 8 -22.41 10.67 -0.52
N LYS A 9 -22.90 10.12 -1.64
CA LYS A 9 -22.04 9.69 -2.75
C LYS A 9 -21.24 10.91 -3.18
N ARG A 10 -19.97 11.01 -2.75
CA ARG A 10 -19.05 12.01 -3.28
C ARG A 10 -19.00 11.75 -4.78
N LYS A 11 -19.64 12.60 -5.57
CA LYS A 11 -19.42 12.64 -7.02
C LYS A 11 -17.92 12.76 -7.22
N GLY A 12 -17.30 11.73 -7.79
CA GLY A 12 -15.89 11.78 -8.18
C GLY A 12 -15.66 13.07 -8.95
N THR A 13 -14.73 13.90 -8.50
CA THR A 13 -14.67 15.32 -8.87
C THR A 13 -14.29 15.58 -10.32
N GLY A 14 -14.11 14.57 -11.18
CA GLY A 14 -13.63 14.75 -12.56
C GLY A 14 -12.27 15.47 -12.65
N LEU A 15 -11.62 15.57 -11.50
CA LEU A 15 -10.42 16.30 -11.11
C LEU A 15 -9.83 15.28 -10.11
N GLU A 16 -8.67 14.65 -10.27
CA GLU A 16 -7.38 15.32 -10.47
C GLU A 16 -6.28 14.36 -10.99
N LEU A 17 -6.54 13.42 -11.91
CA LEU A 17 -5.43 12.81 -12.68
C LEU A 17 -4.59 13.90 -13.38
N SER A 18 -5.25 14.99 -13.77
CA SER A 18 -4.66 16.20 -14.37
C SER A 18 -3.66 16.95 -13.47
N ARG A 19 -3.79 16.87 -12.13
CA ARG A 19 -2.81 17.51 -11.21
C ARG A 19 -1.56 16.67 -11.01
N TRP A 20 -1.63 15.36 -11.17
CA TRP A 20 -0.46 14.48 -11.14
C TRP A 20 0.27 14.44 -12.48
N THR A 21 -0.43 14.64 -13.61
CA THR A 21 0.22 14.81 -14.92
C THR A 21 0.99 16.12 -15.07
N SER A 22 0.86 17.07 -14.14
CA SER A 22 1.44 18.43 -14.25
C SER A 22 2.69 18.66 -13.40
N ALA A 23 3.08 17.71 -12.54
CA ALA A 23 4.47 17.64 -12.11
C ALA A 23 5.23 16.90 -13.21
N PRO A 24 6.07 17.56 -14.03
CA PRO A 24 6.93 16.82 -14.93
C PRO A 24 7.69 15.79 -14.07
N PRO A 25 7.81 14.53 -14.51
CA PRO A 25 8.66 13.58 -13.81
C PRO A 25 10.00 14.26 -13.58
N ARG A 26 10.58 14.09 -12.38
CA ARG A 26 11.88 14.72 -12.07
C ARG A 26 12.78 14.48 -13.27
N ARG A 27 13.53 15.51 -13.70
CA ARG A 27 14.24 15.54 -14.99
C ARG A 27 15.09 14.28 -15.27
N GLU A 28 15.42 13.55 -14.21
CA GLU A 28 16.27 12.36 -14.17
C GLU A 28 15.51 11.02 -14.26
N VAL A 29 14.19 10.96 -14.05
CA VAL A 29 13.40 9.70 -14.06
C VAL A 29 13.50 8.97 -15.41
N PRO A 30 13.36 9.63 -16.58
CA PRO A 30 13.52 8.93 -17.86
C PRO A 30 14.92 8.32 -18.03
N ALA A 31 15.96 9.01 -17.55
CA ALA A 31 17.33 8.50 -17.59
C ALA A 31 17.52 7.31 -16.64
N LEU A 32 16.89 7.31 -15.47
CA LEU A 32 16.88 6.19 -14.52
C LEU A 32 16.16 4.95 -15.08
N LEU A 33 15.01 5.14 -15.73
CA LEU A 33 14.28 4.04 -16.38
C LEU A 33 15.06 3.47 -17.57
N ALA A 34 15.71 4.33 -18.37
CA ALA A 34 16.63 3.89 -19.42
C ALA A 34 17.81 3.12 -18.84
N ALA A 35 18.42 3.62 -17.74
CA ALA A 35 19.50 2.93 -17.05
C ALA A 35 19.07 1.56 -16.51
N TYR A 36 17.83 1.39 -16.01
CA TYR A 36 17.32 0.09 -15.60
C TYR A 36 17.31 -0.92 -16.77
N ALA A 37 16.98 -0.47 -17.98
CA ALA A 37 17.00 -1.31 -19.19
C ALA A 37 18.41 -1.55 -19.75
N GLU A 38 19.32 -0.57 -19.62
CA GLU A 38 20.65 -0.59 -20.24
C GLU A 38 21.76 -1.14 -19.33
N MET A 39 21.58 -1.06 -18.01
CA MET A 39 22.59 -1.45 -17.02
C MET A 39 22.20 -2.76 -16.31
N PRO A 40 22.80 -3.91 -16.69
CA PRO A 40 22.40 -5.22 -16.15
C PRO A 40 22.56 -5.34 -14.63
N TRP A 41 23.55 -4.65 -14.06
CA TRP A 41 23.78 -4.65 -12.61
C TRP A 41 22.64 -3.97 -11.86
N LEU A 42 22.10 -2.86 -12.39
CA LEU A 42 20.99 -2.14 -11.79
C LEU A 42 19.72 -2.98 -11.87
N GLY A 43 19.45 -3.58 -13.04
CA GLY A 43 18.35 -4.52 -13.23
C GLY A 43 18.40 -5.67 -12.22
N THR A 44 19.58 -6.29 -12.05
CA THR A 44 19.77 -7.41 -11.12
C THR A 44 19.49 -7.00 -9.67
N ILE A 45 19.99 -5.84 -9.21
CA ILE A 45 19.76 -5.37 -7.84
C ILE A 45 18.27 -5.13 -7.60
N VAL A 46 17.63 -4.37 -8.47
CA VAL A 46 16.22 -4.00 -8.35
C VAL A 46 15.32 -5.23 -8.44
N ASP A 47 15.62 -6.17 -9.33
CA ASP A 47 14.86 -7.42 -9.45
C ASP A 47 15.02 -8.30 -8.21
N THR A 48 16.22 -8.40 -7.64
CA THR A 48 16.46 -9.18 -6.42
C THR A 48 15.66 -8.62 -5.24
N VAL A 49 15.67 -7.29 -5.07
CA VAL A 49 14.89 -6.61 -4.02
C VAL A 49 13.40 -6.78 -4.28
N GLY A 50 12.95 -6.59 -5.53
CA GLY A 50 11.57 -6.75 -5.94
C GLY A 50 11.04 -8.17 -5.72
N ASP A 51 11.84 -9.19 -6.03
CA ASP A 51 11.46 -10.61 -5.81
C ASP A 51 11.36 -10.97 -4.33
N ALA A 52 12.26 -10.41 -3.50
CA ALA A 52 12.21 -10.58 -2.05
C ALA A 52 10.98 -9.88 -1.46
N PHE A 53 10.69 -8.65 -1.88
CA PHE A 53 9.52 -7.89 -1.45
C PHE A 53 8.21 -8.58 -1.85
N ALA A 54 8.13 -9.06 -3.09
CA ALA A 54 6.95 -9.76 -3.62
C ALA A 54 6.72 -11.13 -2.95
N GLY A 55 7.71 -11.68 -2.26
CA GLY A 55 7.57 -12.90 -1.44
C GLY A 55 7.00 -12.66 -0.04
N VAL A 56 6.84 -11.41 0.39
CA VAL A 56 6.36 -11.09 1.74
C VAL A 56 4.87 -11.40 1.88
N THR A 57 4.51 -12.11 2.96
CA THR A 57 3.11 -12.32 3.34
C THR A 57 2.60 -11.14 4.17
N TRP A 58 1.61 -10.43 3.65
CA TRP A 58 1.00 -9.29 4.31
C TRP A 58 -0.14 -9.73 5.25
N ARG A 59 -0.19 -9.10 6.42
CA ARG A 59 -1.24 -9.32 7.42
C ARG A 59 -1.74 -7.98 7.93
N ALA A 60 -3.05 -7.83 8.04
CA ALA A 60 -3.68 -6.61 8.54
C ALA A 60 -4.24 -6.86 9.93
N PHE A 61 -3.97 -5.94 10.85
CA PHE A 61 -4.47 -6.01 12.21
C PHE A 61 -5.18 -4.71 12.58
N GLN A 62 -6.23 -4.85 13.38
CA GLN A 62 -6.89 -3.72 14.00
C GLN A 62 -6.99 -3.97 15.50
N ARG A 63 -6.58 -2.97 16.28
CA ARG A 63 -6.79 -2.98 17.72
C ARG A 63 -8.23 -2.61 18.03
N ARG A 64 -8.87 -3.39 18.90
CA ARG A 64 -10.18 -3.08 19.45
C ARG A 64 -10.11 -2.88 20.95
N ASP A 65 -10.94 -1.98 21.44
CA ASP A 65 -11.19 -1.84 22.87
C ASP A 65 -11.80 -3.14 23.42
N PRO A 66 -11.25 -3.76 24.48
CA PRO A 66 -11.76 -5.01 25.03
C PRO A 66 -13.22 -4.93 25.50
N THR A 67 -13.63 -3.77 26.01
CA THR A 67 -14.94 -3.55 26.62
C THR A 67 -15.94 -3.03 25.57
N THR A 68 -15.55 -2.01 24.80
CA THR A 68 -16.47 -1.34 23.87
C THR A 68 -16.44 -1.93 22.46
N ARG A 69 -15.48 -2.81 22.15
CA ARG A 69 -15.20 -3.39 20.82
C ARG A 69 -14.98 -2.38 19.70
N LYS A 70 -14.85 -1.09 20.01
CA LYS A 70 -14.57 -0.03 19.04
C LYS A 70 -13.12 -0.12 18.57
N ALA A 71 -12.89 0.26 17.31
CA ALA A 71 -11.55 0.36 16.76
C ALA A 71 -10.75 1.46 17.48
N LEU A 72 -9.56 1.11 17.95
CA LEU A 72 -8.62 2.03 18.56
C LEU A 72 -7.56 2.42 17.54
N VAL A 73 -7.35 3.73 17.37
CA VAL A 73 -6.28 4.27 16.52
C VAL A 73 -5.15 4.74 17.42
N ASP A 74 -4.00 4.07 17.34
CA ASP A 74 -2.81 4.51 18.05
C ASP A 74 -2.08 5.60 17.24
N VAL A 75 -2.30 6.85 17.61
CA VAL A 75 -1.69 8.01 16.95
C VAL A 75 -0.17 8.05 17.17
N SER A 76 0.34 7.41 18.23
CA SER A 76 1.78 7.41 18.55
C SER A 76 2.61 6.68 17.50
N LEU A 77 2.03 5.69 16.81
CA LEU A 77 2.67 5.01 15.68
C LEU A 77 2.98 5.94 14.51
N ARG A 78 2.19 7.00 14.33
CA ARG A 78 2.40 7.96 13.23
C ARG A 78 3.64 8.82 13.44
N ARG A 79 4.12 8.92 14.70
CA ARG A 79 5.26 9.75 15.09
C ARG A 79 6.51 8.95 15.45
N ALA A 80 6.37 7.66 15.76
CA ALA A 80 7.51 6.79 16.04
C ALA A 80 8.38 6.58 14.81
N CYS A 81 9.70 6.61 15.00
CA CYS A 81 10.68 6.33 13.96
C CYS A 81 11.21 4.89 14.07
N GLY A 82 11.65 4.33 12.93
CA GLY A 82 12.41 3.08 12.80
C GLY A 82 12.07 1.98 13.82
N ASP A 83 13.00 1.74 14.73
CA ASP A 83 12.95 0.63 15.69
C ASP A 83 11.90 0.79 16.77
N GLU A 84 11.63 2.03 17.21
CA GLU A 84 10.52 2.30 18.13
C GLU A 84 9.19 1.91 17.50
N ARG A 85 9.00 2.27 16.22
CA ARG A 85 7.81 1.89 15.46
C ARG A 85 7.71 0.38 15.30
N ARG A 86 8.83 -0.30 15.01
CA ARG A 86 8.90 -1.76 14.88
C ARG A 86 8.53 -2.47 16.18
N GLY A 87 9.09 -2.02 17.30
CA GLY A 87 8.79 -2.54 18.64
C GLY A 87 7.33 -2.32 19.04
N ARG A 88 6.79 -1.12 18.78
CA ARG A 88 5.36 -0.82 19.01
C ARG A 88 4.44 -1.69 18.14
N LEU A 89 4.78 -1.90 16.87
CA LEU A 89 3.99 -2.73 15.97
C LEU A 89 3.97 -4.20 16.42
N LYS A 90 5.12 -4.73 16.85
CA LYS A 90 5.21 -6.08 17.44
C LYS A 90 4.36 -6.20 18.70
N ALA A 91 4.52 -5.27 19.63
CA ALA A 91 3.73 -5.23 20.86
C ALA A 91 2.23 -5.13 20.57
N LEU A 92 1.81 -4.42 19.52
CA LEU A 92 0.41 -4.32 19.13
C LEU A 92 -0.19 -5.64 18.64
N VAL A 93 0.60 -6.51 18.02
CA VAL A 93 0.15 -7.85 17.62
C VAL A 93 0.03 -8.76 18.85
N ASP A 94 0.93 -8.61 19.82
CA ASP A 94 1.02 -9.47 21.01
C ASP A 94 0.00 -9.08 22.12
N VAL A 95 -0.62 -7.90 22.04
CA VAL A 95 -1.59 -7.42 23.05
C VAL A 95 -2.99 -8.00 22.84
N ALA A 96 -3.65 -8.34 23.95
CA ALA A 96 -5.06 -8.75 23.95
C ALA A 96 -5.95 -7.67 23.29
N GLY A 97 -6.70 -8.06 22.25
CA GLY A 97 -7.57 -7.16 21.49
C GLY A 97 -7.07 -6.78 20.09
N ALA A 98 -5.90 -7.28 19.66
CA ALA A 98 -5.53 -7.30 18.25
C ALA A 98 -6.40 -8.31 17.50
N VAL A 99 -7.11 -7.85 16.48
CA VAL A 99 -7.93 -8.70 15.61
C VAL A 99 -7.36 -8.65 14.21
N GLU A 100 -7.00 -9.82 13.68
CA GLU A 100 -6.59 -9.96 12.29
C GLU A 100 -7.79 -9.70 11.37
N LEU A 101 -7.54 -8.95 10.30
CA LEU A 101 -8.52 -8.58 9.29
C LEU A 101 -8.16 -9.26 7.97
N PRO A 102 -8.48 -10.55 7.79
CA PRO A 102 -8.08 -11.29 6.59
C PRO A 102 -8.70 -10.70 5.31
N ASP A 103 -9.94 -10.21 5.39
CA ASP A 103 -10.68 -9.66 4.24
C ASP A 103 -10.48 -8.14 4.06
N HIS A 104 -9.35 -7.60 4.52
CA HIS A 104 -9.09 -6.17 4.39
C HIS A 104 -8.88 -5.78 2.91
N PRO A 105 -9.47 -4.68 2.39
CA PRO A 105 -9.37 -4.30 0.98
C PRO A 105 -7.93 -4.17 0.46
N LEU A 106 -6.99 -3.68 1.28
CA LEU A 106 -5.57 -3.63 0.92
C LEU A 106 -4.93 -5.02 0.78
N LEU A 107 -5.35 -6.01 1.58
CA LEU A 107 -4.86 -7.38 1.42
C LEU A 107 -5.41 -7.99 0.13
N ARG A 108 -6.66 -7.69 -0.22
CA ARG A 108 -7.22 -8.10 -1.50
C ARG A 108 -6.43 -7.49 -2.67
N LEU A 109 -6.12 -6.20 -2.62
CA LEU A 109 -5.27 -5.56 -3.63
C LEU A 109 -3.89 -6.23 -3.76
N LEU A 110 -3.27 -6.57 -2.63
CA LEU A 110 -1.94 -7.21 -2.62
C LEU A 110 -1.97 -8.70 -3.01
N ALA A 111 -3.13 -9.35 -2.98
CA ALA A 111 -3.28 -10.76 -3.35
C ALA A 111 -3.78 -10.93 -4.79
N ASP A 112 -4.75 -10.12 -5.19
CA ASP A 112 -5.49 -10.22 -6.44
C ASP A 112 -5.89 -8.80 -6.93
N PRO A 113 -4.95 -8.07 -7.56
CA PRO A 113 -5.12 -6.67 -7.92
C PRO A 113 -6.06 -6.46 -9.12
N ASN A 114 -5.98 -7.33 -10.13
CA ASN A 114 -6.80 -7.32 -11.36
C ASN A 114 -6.62 -8.62 -12.16
N ASP A 115 -7.44 -8.83 -13.18
CA ASP A 115 -7.45 -10.05 -14.01
C ASP A 115 -6.16 -10.34 -14.80
N TYR A 116 -5.26 -9.36 -14.91
CA TYR A 116 -4.02 -9.45 -15.72
C TYR A 116 -2.76 -9.66 -14.88
N MET A 117 -2.81 -9.34 -13.58
CA MET A 117 -1.64 -9.35 -12.71
C MET A 117 -1.95 -10.15 -11.45
N THR A 118 -1.01 -11.01 -11.04
CA THR A 118 -1.09 -11.60 -9.70
C THR A 118 -0.69 -10.59 -8.63
N GLY A 119 -1.02 -10.87 -7.36
CA GLY A 119 -0.52 -10.08 -6.24
C GLY A 119 1.02 -9.99 -6.19
N ARG A 120 1.71 -11.07 -6.59
CA ARG A 120 3.17 -11.08 -6.70
C ARG A 120 3.66 -10.11 -7.77
N ASP A 121 3.05 -10.11 -8.94
CA ASP A 121 3.42 -9.21 -10.04
C ASP A 121 3.23 -7.75 -9.63
N PHE A 122 2.11 -7.44 -8.98
CA PHE A 122 1.83 -6.11 -8.48
C PHE A 122 2.81 -5.67 -7.39
N ALA A 123 3.10 -6.54 -6.41
CA ALA A 123 4.07 -6.23 -5.36
C ALA A 123 5.48 -6.01 -5.91
N LYS A 124 5.91 -6.82 -6.89
CA LYS A 124 7.21 -6.65 -7.56
C LYS A 124 7.24 -5.33 -8.32
N LEU A 125 6.23 -5.05 -9.15
CA LEU A 125 6.14 -3.80 -9.92
C LEU A 125 6.11 -2.57 -9.00
N PHE A 126 5.37 -2.64 -7.90
CA PHE A 126 5.34 -1.61 -6.86
C PHE A 126 6.75 -1.30 -6.36
N CYS A 127 7.47 -2.32 -5.91
CA CYS A 127 8.81 -2.16 -5.34
C CYS A 127 9.79 -1.63 -6.37
N THR A 128 9.83 -2.25 -7.55
CA THR A 128 10.72 -1.87 -8.66
C THR A 128 10.51 -0.41 -9.07
N HIS A 129 9.26 0.02 -9.26
CA HIS A 129 8.97 1.39 -9.67
C HIS A 129 9.29 2.38 -8.55
N TYR A 130 8.97 2.03 -7.30
CA TYR A 130 9.26 2.87 -6.15
C TYR A 130 10.76 3.05 -5.92
N ASP A 131 11.57 2.00 -6.05
CA ASP A 131 13.02 2.07 -5.89
C ASP A 131 13.69 2.92 -6.98
N LEU A 132 13.16 2.89 -8.20
CA LEU A 132 13.70 3.66 -9.34
C LEU A 132 13.27 5.13 -9.34
N THR A 133 12.05 5.43 -8.92
CA THR A 133 11.45 6.78 -9.10
C THR A 133 11.19 7.51 -7.78
N GLY A 134 11.15 6.79 -6.66
CA GLY A 134 10.77 7.30 -5.34
C GLY A 134 9.26 7.48 -5.16
N GLU A 135 8.44 7.08 -6.14
CA GLU A 135 7.00 7.21 -6.12
C GLU A 135 6.31 5.98 -6.73
N PHE A 136 5.01 5.83 -6.44
CA PHE A 136 4.19 4.78 -7.01
C PHE A 136 2.73 5.22 -7.08
N PHE A 137 2.07 4.82 -8.16
CA PHE A 137 0.68 5.15 -8.43
C PHE A 137 -0.13 3.88 -8.64
N ALA A 138 -1.16 3.69 -7.83
CA ALA A 138 -2.21 2.70 -8.08
C ALA A 138 -3.49 3.41 -8.49
N VAL A 139 -4.06 2.99 -9.61
CA VAL A 139 -5.43 3.35 -9.99
C VAL A 139 -6.36 2.35 -9.33
N VAL A 140 -7.28 2.85 -8.51
CA VAL A 140 -8.27 2.03 -7.83
C VAL A 140 -9.64 2.36 -8.39
N GLU A 141 -10.32 1.37 -8.94
CA GLU A 141 -11.71 1.47 -9.35
C GLU A 141 -12.61 0.98 -8.23
N GLU A 142 -13.55 1.82 -7.80
CA GLU A 142 -14.59 1.41 -6.86
C GLU A 142 -15.75 0.80 -7.65
N LEU A 143 -15.77 -0.54 -7.71
CA LEU A 143 -16.92 -1.26 -8.28
C LEU A 143 -18.11 -1.07 -7.36
N ALA A 144 -19.10 -0.30 -7.80
CA ALA A 144 -20.35 -0.10 -7.08
C ALA A 144 -21.12 -1.42 -7.01
N GLY A 145 -21.11 -2.05 -5.82
CA GLY A 145 -22.03 -3.12 -5.44
C GLY A 145 -23.32 -2.58 -4.83
#